data_AF-A0AAN9R3Q6-F1
#
_entry.id   AF-A0AAN9R3Q6-F1
#
_cell.length_a   1.000
_cell.length_b   1.000
_cell.length_c   1.000
_cell.angle_alpha   90.00
_cell.angle_beta   90.00
_cell.angle_gamma   90.00
#
_symmetry.space_group_name_H-M   'P 1'
#
loop_
_entity.id
_entity.type
_entity.pdbx_description
1 polymer ?
#
loop_
_entity_poly.entity_id
_entity_poly.type
_entity_poly.pdbx_seq_one_letter_code
_entity_poly.pdbx_strand_id
1 'polypeptide(L)'
;MGVDRKWLFTLFSAALLSLMVLLMSSFSAFSSPKAFPSLVQHGSRYPPAFAYFISGGHQDKDRILRLLLAVYHPRNRYLLHLGRDARDEERQALVAATRGVPAIRAFGNVDVVGKADYVTYLGSSNVAITLRAAAIMLKLDSGWNWFITLSALDYPLITQDDLSHVFSSVRRDLNFIDHTGDLGWKETDRFQPIVVDPGLYLARKSQIFHATEKRATPNAFKLFTGSPWVILSRPFLEFCIFGWDNLPRTLLMYFTNVKLSQEGYFHSVICNAPEFKNTTVNGDLRYIVWDNPPKMEPLFLNASLYDQMVESGAAFARQFHLNNPVLDMIDEKILHRGSHRATPGMWCTGRRSWWVDPCSQWGDVNIVKPGPQAKKLEGSVANLLDGWNSQTNQCQ
;
A
#
# COMPACT_ATOMS: atom_id res chain seq x y z
N MET A 1 36.78 -49.67 -38.07
CA MET A 1 36.78 -48.19 -38.11
C MET A 1 35.35 -47.71 -37.95
N GLY A 2 35.00 -47.06 -36.84
CA GLY A 2 33.61 -46.61 -36.62
C GLY A 2 33.24 -46.15 -35.20
N VAL A 3 34.18 -46.14 -34.25
CA VAL A 3 33.89 -45.79 -32.84
C VAL A 3 34.30 -44.34 -32.47
N ASP A 4 35.19 -43.71 -33.24
CA ASP A 4 35.77 -42.41 -32.83
C ASP A 4 34.88 -41.19 -33.04
N ARG A 5 33.90 -41.24 -33.96
CA ARG A 5 33.12 -40.04 -34.33
C ARG A 5 32.06 -39.64 -33.30
N LYS A 6 31.53 -40.59 -32.53
CA LYS A 6 30.49 -40.33 -31.51
C LYS A 6 31.05 -39.71 -30.23
N TRP A 7 32.26 -40.12 -29.83
CA TRP A 7 32.95 -39.55 -28.68
C TRP A 7 33.44 -38.12 -28.94
N LEU A 8 33.91 -37.83 -30.15
CA LEU A 8 34.27 -36.47 -30.55
C LEU A 8 33.06 -35.52 -30.53
N PHE A 9 31.89 -35.98 -30.99
CA PHE A 9 30.69 -35.15 -31.00
C PHE A 9 30.17 -34.86 -29.59
N THR A 10 30.18 -35.85 -28.70
CA THR A 10 29.75 -35.69 -27.30
C THR A 10 30.70 -34.80 -26.51
N LEU A 11 32.02 -34.93 -26.69
CA LEU A 11 33.01 -34.04 -26.09
C LEU A 11 32.87 -32.61 -26.59
N PHE A 12 32.63 -32.42 -27.89
CA PHE A 12 32.41 -31.09 -28.46
C PHE A 12 31.11 -30.45 -27.95
N SER A 13 30.02 -31.22 -27.85
CA SER A 13 28.76 -30.73 -27.27
C SER A 13 28.89 -30.38 -25.79
N ALA A 14 29.59 -31.20 -24.99
CA ALA A 14 29.84 -30.92 -23.58
C ALA A 14 30.73 -29.69 -23.39
N ALA A 15 31.78 -29.54 -24.21
CA ALA A 15 32.64 -28.36 -24.19
C ALA A 15 31.90 -27.09 -24.60
N LEU A 16 31.03 -27.16 -25.62
CA LEU A 16 30.20 -26.04 -26.06
C LEU A 16 29.16 -25.64 -24.98
N LEU A 17 28.52 -26.62 -24.33
CA LEU A 17 27.63 -26.38 -23.18
C LEU A 17 28.39 -25.77 -22.01
N SER A 18 29.58 -26.29 -21.68
CA SER A 18 30.41 -25.74 -20.62
C SER A 18 30.88 -24.33 -20.93
N LEU A 19 31.22 -24.03 -22.19
CA LEU A 19 31.61 -22.70 -22.66
C LEU A 19 30.42 -21.74 -22.65
N MET A 20 29.23 -22.19 -23.03
CA MET A 20 27.98 -21.41 -22.92
C MET A 20 27.66 -21.10 -21.45
N VAL A 21 27.80 -22.06 -20.54
CA VAL A 21 27.63 -21.85 -19.10
C VAL A 21 28.68 -20.87 -18.55
N LEU A 22 29.95 -21.00 -18.98
CA LEU A 22 31.02 -20.08 -18.62
C LEU A 22 30.78 -18.66 -19.14
N LEU A 23 30.36 -18.51 -20.40
CA LEU A 23 30.01 -17.22 -20.99
C LEU A 23 28.81 -16.58 -20.27
N MET A 24 27.76 -17.35 -19.99
CA MET A 24 26.59 -16.87 -19.22
C MET A 24 26.97 -16.47 -17.78
N SER A 25 27.90 -17.20 -17.14
CA SER A 25 28.45 -16.84 -15.83
C SER A 25 29.38 -15.61 -15.87
N SER A 26 30.06 -15.37 -17.01
CA SER A 26 30.92 -14.21 -17.21
C SER A 26 30.11 -12.94 -17.49
N PHE A 27 28.99 -13.03 -18.23
CA PHE A 27 28.08 -11.90 -18.43
C PHE A 27 27.35 -11.47 -17.15
N SER A 28 27.19 -12.37 -16.18
CA SER A 28 26.63 -12.04 -14.86
C SER A 28 27.65 -11.40 -13.91
N ALA A 29 28.95 -11.48 -14.22
CA ALA A 29 30.02 -10.91 -13.38
C ALA A 29 30.31 -9.41 -13.63
N PHE A 30 29.80 -8.81 -14.72
CA PHE A 30 30.15 -7.43 -15.11
C PHE A 30 29.19 -6.32 -14.65
N SER A 31 28.14 -6.64 -13.91
CA SER A 31 27.41 -5.63 -13.14
C SER A 31 27.79 -5.74 -11.67
N SER A 32 28.92 -5.14 -11.28
CA SER A 32 29.13 -4.86 -9.87
C SER A 32 27.94 -4.00 -9.39
N PRO A 33 27.11 -4.47 -8.44
CA PRO A 33 26.14 -3.59 -7.80
C PRO A 33 26.96 -2.44 -7.18
N LYS A 34 26.50 -1.20 -7.27
CA LYS A 34 27.08 -0.15 -6.43
C LYS A 34 26.98 -0.63 -4.99
N ALA A 35 28.11 -0.72 -4.29
CA ALA A 35 28.16 -1.37 -2.98
C ALA A 35 27.40 -0.61 -1.89
N PHE A 36 27.02 0.65 -2.14
CA PHE A 36 26.36 1.49 -1.14
C PHE A 36 25.01 2.02 -1.64
N PRO A 37 23.96 1.96 -0.80
CA PRO A 37 22.69 2.63 -1.10
C PRO A 37 22.93 4.15 -1.17
N SER A 38 22.25 4.82 -2.10
CA SER A 38 22.25 6.28 -2.12
C SER A 38 21.56 6.81 -0.85
N LEU A 39 22.08 7.89 -0.27
CA LEU A 39 21.51 8.47 0.94
C LEU A 39 20.14 9.09 0.62
N VAL A 40 19.11 8.68 1.36
CA VAL A 40 17.79 9.32 1.32
C VAL A 40 17.86 10.63 2.12
N GLN A 41 17.62 11.75 1.44
CA GLN A 41 17.56 13.07 2.05
C GLN A 41 16.11 13.43 2.38
N HIS A 42 15.86 13.80 3.63
CA HIS A 42 14.54 14.17 4.14
C HIS A 42 14.42 15.68 4.33
N GLY A 43 13.19 16.17 4.46
CA GLY A 43 12.87 17.58 4.66
C GLY A 43 12.08 18.19 3.50
N SER A 44 11.67 19.45 3.67
CA SER A 44 10.76 20.15 2.74
C SER A 44 11.35 20.41 1.36
N ARG A 45 12.69 20.47 1.24
CA ARG A 45 13.41 20.70 -0.04
C ARG A 45 13.56 19.44 -0.90
N TYR A 46 13.24 18.27 -0.36
CA TYR A 46 13.37 16.99 -1.03
C TYR A 46 11.99 16.37 -1.28
N PRO A 47 11.84 15.48 -2.27
CA PRO A 47 10.59 14.76 -2.47
C PRO A 47 10.13 14.06 -1.18
N PRO A 48 8.82 13.90 -0.97
CA PRO A 48 8.33 13.22 0.22
C PRO A 48 8.74 11.74 0.24
N ALA A 49 8.56 11.13 1.41
CA ALA A 49 8.67 9.69 1.60
C ALA A 49 7.36 9.14 2.16
N PHE A 50 7.00 7.94 1.75
CA PHE A 50 5.75 7.29 2.11
C PHE A 50 6.02 6.03 2.94
N ALA A 51 5.20 5.82 3.97
CA ALA A 51 5.13 4.58 4.74
C ALA A 51 3.95 3.75 4.22
N TYR A 52 4.24 2.68 3.50
CA TYR A 52 3.24 1.75 2.98
C TYR A 52 2.99 0.62 3.96
N PHE A 53 1.74 0.49 4.42
CA PHE A 53 1.25 -0.72 5.07
C PHE A 53 0.50 -1.58 4.06
N ILE A 54 1.06 -2.72 3.69
CA ILE A 54 0.49 -3.64 2.71
C ILE A 54 0.03 -4.90 3.42
N SER A 55 -1.29 -5.13 3.47
CA SER A 55 -1.90 -6.25 4.18
C SER A 55 -2.52 -7.29 3.24
N GLY A 56 -2.54 -8.55 3.66
CA GLY A 56 -3.23 -9.64 2.99
C GLY A 56 -3.46 -10.82 3.95
N GLY A 57 -4.20 -11.82 3.49
CA GLY A 57 -4.50 -13.04 4.24
C GLY A 57 -3.77 -14.26 3.70
N HIS A 58 -4.35 -15.42 3.95
CA HIS A 58 -3.90 -16.69 3.38
C HIS A 58 -3.83 -16.64 1.85
N GLN A 59 -2.73 -17.12 1.26
CA GLN A 59 -2.46 -17.15 -0.20
C GLN A 59 -2.27 -15.78 -0.87
N ASP A 60 -2.12 -14.70 -0.10
CA ASP A 60 -1.87 -13.37 -0.67
C ASP A 60 -0.37 -13.04 -0.83
N LYS A 61 0.56 -13.94 -0.46
CA LYS A 61 2.02 -13.70 -0.56
C LYS A 61 2.46 -13.16 -1.92
N ASP A 62 2.04 -13.79 -3.02
CA ASP A 62 2.46 -13.40 -4.37
C ASP A 62 1.81 -12.07 -4.79
N ARG A 63 0.61 -11.76 -4.30
CA ARG A 63 -0.08 -10.49 -4.54
C ARG A 63 0.58 -9.34 -3.80
N ILE A 64 0.90 -9.55 -2.53
CA ILE A 64 1.67 -8.59 -1.71
C ILE A 64 3.02 -8.33 -2.36
N LEU A 65 3.74 -9.37 -2.80
CA LEU A 65 5.02 -9.20 -3.47
C LEU A 65 4.89 -8.41 -4.77
N ARG A 66 3.92 -8.75 -5.62
CA ARG A 66 3.66 -8.03 -6.88
C ARG A 66 3.35 -6.55 -6.61
N LEU A 67 2.46 -6.28 -5.66
CA LEU A 67 2.07 -4.93 -5.26
C LEU A 67 3.25 -4.14 -4.68
N LEU A 68 4.01 -4.73 -3.75
CA LEU A 68 5.21 -4.12 -3.18
C LEU A 68 6.15 -3.66 -4.28
N LEU A 69 6.44 -4.53 -5.25
CA LEU A 69 7.33 -4.19 -6.36
C LEU A 69 6.74 -3.09 -7.25
N ALA A 70 5.41 -3.06 -7.41
CA ALA A 70 4.73 -2.04 -8.20
C ALA A 70 4.81 -0.65 -7.55
N VAL A 71 4.81 -0.60 -6.22
CA VAL A 71 4.93 0.64 -5.43
C VAL A 71 6.32 0.87 -4.85
N TYR A 72 7.33 0.07 -5.22
CA TYR A 72 8.67 0.14 -4.59
C TYR A 72 9.45 1.39 -5.02
N HIS A 73 10.00 2.09 -4.05
CA HIS A 73 10.96 3.17 -4.22
C HIS A 73 11.91 3.21 -3.01
N PRO A 74 13.22 3.42 -3.19
CA PRO A 74 14.19 3.43 -2.08
C PRO A 74 13.92 4.43 -0.96
N ARG A 75 13.23 5.54 -1.27
CA ARG A 75 12.86 6.59 -0.29
C ARG A 75 11.81 6.17 0.71
N ASN A 76 10.99 5.19 0.36
CA ASN A 76 9.79 4.83 1.10
C ASN A 76 10.09 3.71 2.10
N ARG A 77 9.22 3.56 3.09
CA ARG A 77 9.24 2.46 4.06
C ARG A 77 8.07 1.53 3.81
N TYR A 78 8.29 0.23 3.90
CA TYR A 78 7.26 -0.78 3.64
C TYR A 78 7.14 -1.75 4.82
N LEU A 79 5.92 -1.95 5.29
CA LEU A 79 5.58 -2.96 6.27
C LEU A 79 4.54 -3.89 5.67
N LEU A 80 4.93 -5.14 5.49
CA LEU A 80 4.09 -6.19 4.92
C LEU A 80 3.46 -7.02 6.04
N HIS A 81 2.18 -7.29 5.92
CA HIS A 81 1.44 -8.10 6.89
C HIS A 81 0.62 -9.17 6.18
N LEU A 82 1.02 -10.43 6.38
CA LEU A 82 0.16 -11.58 6.12
C LEU A 82 -0.54 -11.94 7.42
N GLY A 83 -1.88 -11.94 7.41
CA GLY A 83 -2.73 -12.28 8.54
C GLY A 83 -2.35 -13.61 9.18
N ARG A 84 -2.74 -13.79 10.44
CA ARG A 84 -2.45 -15.01 11.20
C ARG A 84 -3.09 -16.27 10.61
N ASP A 85 -4.04 -16.13 9.69
CA ASP A 85 -4.61 -17.20 8.87
C ASP A 85 -3.65 -17.69 7.76
N ALA A 86 -2.65 -16.90 7.37
CA ALA A 86 -1.56 -17.36 6.51
C ALA A 86 -0.58 -18.25 7.30
N ARG A 87 0.01 -19.22 6.58
CA ARG A 87 0.98 -20.16 7.14
C ARG A 87 2.34 -19.49 7.42
N ASP A 88 3.09 -20.02 8.37
CA ASP A 88 4.43 -19.49 8.68
C ASP A 88 5.39 -19.68 7.50
N GLU A 89 5.26 -20.77 6.74
CA GLU A 89 6.05 -21.01 5.53
C GLU A 89 5.75 -19.94 4.45
N GLU A 90 4.50 -19.50 4.36
CA GLU A 90 4.10 -18.44 3.43
C GLU A 90 4.74 -17.09 3.82
N ARG A 91 4.73 -16.76 5.12
CA ARG A 91 5.44 -15.57 5.65
C ARG A 91 6.94 -15.64 5.42
N GLN A 92 7.57 -16.78 5.67
CA GLN A 92 9.00 -16.96 5.44
C GLN A 92 9.36 -16.86 3.96
N ALA A 93 8.51 -17.42 3.08
CA ALA A 93 8.67 -17.27 1.63
C ALA A 93 8.54 -15.82 1.17
N LEU A 94 7.65 -15.03 1.78
CA LEU A 94 7.57 -13.58 1.51
C LEU A 94 8.88 -12.87 1.88
N VAL A 95 9.43 -13.15 3.07
CA VAL A 95 10.72 -12.60 3.52
C VAL A 95 11.87 -13.00 2.58
N ALA A 96 11.92 -14.26 2.16
CA ALA A 96 12.93 -14.73 1.23
C ALA A 96 12.81 -14.01 -0.12
N ALA A 97 11.58 -13.85 -0.63
CA ALA A 97 11.33 -13.17 -1.90
C ALA A 97 11.72 -11.68 -1.84
N THR A 98 11.40 -10.96 -0.77
CA THR A 98 11.79 -9.54 -0.63
C THR A 98 13.30 -9.38 -0.55
N ARG A 99 14.00 -10.25 0.19
CA ARG A 99 15.47 -10.27 0.27
C ARG A 99 16.15 -10.67 -1.04
N GLY A 100 15.44 -11.38 -1.92
CA GLY A 100 15.92 -11.73 -3.26
C GLY A 100 16.02 -10.54 -4.20
N VAL A 101 15.37 -9.41 -3.88
CA VAL A 101 15.37 -8.20 -4.73
C VAL A 101 16.58 -7.33 -4.35
N PRO A 102 17.54 -7.07 -5.27
CA PRO A 102 18.78 -6.38 -4.96
C PRO A 102 18.60 -5.01 -4.29
N ALA A 103 17.66 -4.20 -4.78
CA ALA A 103 17.38 -2.88 -4.22
C ALA A 103 16.80 -2.97 -2.80
N ILE A 104 15.81 -3.84 -2.57
CA ILE A 104 15.23 -4.05 -1.23
C ILE A 104 16.31 -4.46 -0.23
N ARG A 105 17.18 -5.40 -0.62
CA ARG A 105 18.29 -5.86 0.22
C ARG A 105 19.30 -4.75 0.51
N ALA A 106 19.61 -3.90 -0.47
CA ALA A 106 20.59 -2.82 -0.33
C ALA A 106 20.08 -1.66 0.53
N PHE A 107 18.82 -1.27 0.37
CA PHE A 107 18.22 -0.14 1.09
C PHE A 107 17.59 -0.54 2.43
N GLY A 108 17.29 -1.83 2.66
CA GLY A 108 16.81 -2.33 3.95
C GLY A 108 15.49 -1.67 4.39
N ASN A 109 14.64 -1.29 3.43
CA ASN A 109 13.46 -0.47 3.64
C ASN A 109 12.13 -1.24 3.62
N VAL A 110 12.18 -2.57 3.70
CA VAL A 110 11.01 -3.46 3.69
C VAL A 110 11.08 -4.44 4.86
N ASP A 111 10.05 -4.46 5.69
CA ASP A 111 9.87 -5.40 6.80
C ASP A 111 8.61 -6.25 6.63
N VAL A 112 8.64 -7.47 7.15
CA VAL A 112 7.46 -8.35 7.25
C VAL A 112 7.12 -8.53 8.73
N VAL A 113 5.86 -8.33 9.09
CA VAL A 113 5.39 -8.56 10.46
C VAL A 113 5.52 -10.05 10.80
N GLY A 114 6.41 -10.37 11.74
CA GLY A 114 6.62 -11.75 12.17
C GLY A 114 5.46 -12.31 13.00
N LYS A 115 5.08 -11.63 14.08
CA LYS A 115 3.92 -12.00 14.91
C LYS A 115 2.66 -11.36 14.35
N ALA A 116 2.02 -12.03 13.40
CA ALA A 116 0.80 -11.56 12.75
C ALA A 116 -0.44 -11.66 13.65
N ASP A 117 -1.44 -10.82 13.38
CA ASP A 117 -2.73 -10.80 14.07
C ASP A 117 -3.83 -11.39 13.17
N TYR A 118 -4.94 -11.82 13.78
CA TYR A 118 -6.14 -12.14 13.00
C TYR A 118 -6.80 -10.85 12.51
N VAL A 119 -7.37 -10.93 11.31
CA VAL A 119 -8.07 -9.82 10.67
C VAL A 119 -9.47 -10.25 10.30
N THR A 120 -10.45 -9.58 10.86
CA THR A 120 -11.87 -9.78 10.60
C THR A 120 -12.40 -8.56 9.85
N TYR A 121 -12.83 -8.74 8.60
CA TYR A 121 -13.27 -7.64 7.73
C TYR A 121 -14.29 -6.70 8.41
N LEU A 122 -15.34 -7.28 9.00
CA LEU A 122 -16.41 -6.53 9.67
C LEU A 122 -16.05 -6.05 11.08
N GLY A 123 -14.90 -6.45 11.62
CA GLY A 123 -14.52 -6.23 13.01
C GLY A 123 -13.45 -5.15 13.20
N SER A 124 -13.17 -4.86 14.47
CA SER A 124 -12.23 -3.83 14.90
C SER A 124 -10.75 -4.25 14.85
N SER A 125 -10.47 -5.54 14.63
CA SER A 125 -9.12 -6.04 14.38
C SER A 125 -8.43 -5.35 13.21
N ASN A 126 -9.16 -4.92 12.17
CA ASN A 126 -8.61 -4.09 11.09
C ASN A 126 -8.04 -2.75 11.58
N VAL A 127 -8.73 -2.08 12.49
CA VAL A 127 -8.24 -0.84 13.12
C VAL A 127 -7.02 -1.14 13.97
N ALA A 128 -7.05 -2.23 14.75
CA ALA A 128 -5.95 -2.63 15.62
C ALA A 128 -4.66 -2.90 14.83
N ILE A 129 -4.72 -3.65 13.72
CA ILE A 129 -3.53 -3.91 12.89
C ILE A 129 -3.01 -2.65 12.21
N THR A 130 -3.89 -1.73 11.82
CA THR A 130 -3.50 -0.46 11.18
C THR A 130 -2.81 0.45 12.17
N LEU A 131 -3.33 0.57 13.41
CA LEU A 131 -2.68 1.30 14.49
C LEU A 131 -1.34 0.67 14.89
N ARG A 132 -1.29 -0.67 14.96
CA ARG A 132 -0.03 -1.40 15.22
C ARG A 132 1.00 -1.13 14.12
N ALA A 133 0.59 -1.15 12.86
CA ALA A 133 1.46 -0.84 11.72
C ALA A 133 1.98 0.60 11.80
N ALA A 134 1.12 1.58 12.08
CA ALA A 134 1.52 2.96 12.29
C ALA A 134 2.55 3.10 13.44
N ALA A 135 2.31 2.45 14.58
CA ALA A 135 3.24 2.45 15.72
C ALA A 135 4.62 1.85 15.35
N ILE A 136 4.63 0.75 14.59
CA ILE A 136 5.88 0.15 14.09
C ILE A 136 6.59 1.12 13.15
N MET A 137 5.89 1.73 12.19
CA MET A 137 6.47 2.67 11.23
C MET A 137 7.03 3.92 11.89
N LEU A 138 6.35 4.46 12.91
CA LEU A 138 6.85 5.60 13.71
C LEU A 138 8.15 5.27 14.44
N LYS A 139 8.29 4.01 14.88
CA LYS A 139 9.49 3.52 15.57
C LYS A 139 10.65 3.21 14.62
N LEU A 140 10.37 2.67 13.43
CA LEU A 140 11.39 2.21 12.50
C LEU A 140 12.04 3.35 11.72
N ASP A 141 11.27 4.40 11.40
CA ASP A 141 11.71 5.44 10.48
C ASP A 141 11.05 6.78 10.83
N SER A 142 11.86 7.83 10.99
CA SER A 142 11.40 9.20 11.25
C SER A 142 11.19 10.04 9.98
N GLY A 143 11.60 9.52 8.82
CA GLY A 143 11.75 10.29 7.58
C GLY A 143 10.54 10.32 6.65
N TRP A 144 9.52 9.49 6.88
CA TRP A 144 8.29 9.46 6.06
C TRP A 144 7.29 10.55 6.47
N ASN A 145 6.45 10.96 5.51
CA ASN A 145 5.48 12.05 5.66
C ASN A 145 4.04 11.58 5.68
N TRP A 146 3.71 10.58 4.86
CA TRP A 146 2.37 10.00 4.79
C TRP A 146 2.41 8.49 4.95
N PHE A 147 1.39 7.96 5.62
CA PHE A 147 1.11 6.55 5.79
C PHE A 147 -0.04 6.14 4.87
N ILE A 148 0.22 5.17 4.00
CA ILE A 148 -0.72 4.69 2.98
C ILE A 148 -1.08 3.23 3.30
N THR A 149 -2.38 2.97 3.47
CA THR A 149 -2.91 1.61 3.65
C THR A 149 -3.26 0.97 2.32
N LEU A 150 -2.71 -0.20 2.02
CA LEU A 150 -3.08 -1.01 0.86
C LEU A 150 -3.35 -2.44 1.30
N SER A 151 -4.24 -3.12 0.60
CA SER A 151 -4.47 -4.56 0.69
C SER A 151 -3.92 -5.26 -0.55
N ALA A 152 -3.81 -6.59 -0.50
CA ALA A 152 -3.46 -7.44 -1.64
C ALA A 152 -4.41 -7.29 -2.85
N LEU A 153 -5.56 -6.64 -2.66
CA LEU A 153 -6.59 -6.37 -3.67
C LEU A 153 -6.42 -5.01 -4.38
N ASP A 154 -5.52 -4.15 -3.89
CA ASP A 154 -5.25 -2.84 -4.48
C ASP A 154 -4.10 -2.91 -5.49
N TYR A 155 -4.06 -1.94 -6.42
CA TYR A 155 -2.95 -1.79 -7.35
C TYR A 155 -2.73 -0.30 -7.73
N PRO A 156 -1.49 0.17 -7.94
CA PRO A 156 -1.24 1.56 -8.30
C PRO A 156 -1.62 1.86 -9.76
N LEU A 157 -2.09 3.08 -10.01
CA LEU A 157 -2.34 3.64 -11.34
C LEU A 157 -1.32 4.73 -11.73
N ILE A 158 -0.26 4.86 -10.95
CA ILE A 158 0.81 5.85 -11.09
C ILE A 158 2.15 5.22 -10.69
N THR A 159 3.26 5.79 -11.16
CA THR A 159 4.59 5.46 -10.64
C THR A 159 4.86 6.14 -9.29
N GLN A 160 5.90 5.70 -8.58
CA GLN A 160 6.32 6.37 -7.35
C GLN A 160 6.94 7.76 -7.60
N ASP A 161 7.57 7.96 -8.76
CA ASP A 161 8.06 9.26 -9.18
C ASP A 161 6.89 10.23 -9.44
N ASP A 162 5.79 9.76 -10.05
CA ASP A 162 4.55 10.53 -10.22
C ASP A 162 3.96 10.96 -8.86
N LEU A 163 3.79 10.00 -7.96
CA LEU A 163 3.22 10.27 -6.63
C LEU A 163 4.09 11.27 -5.86
N SER A 164 5.40 11.05 -5.85
CA SER A 164 6.37 11.91 -5.16
C SER A 164 6.40 13.31 -5.77
N HIS A 165 6.31 13.43 -7.09
CA HIS A 165 6.25 14.70 -7.79
C HIS A 165 5.01 15.51 -7.37
N VAL A 166 3.81 14.91 -7.47
CA VAL A 166 2.56 15.60 -7.12
C VAL A 166 2.52 15.95 -5.62
N PHE A 167 2.88 15.02 -4.74
CA PHE A 167 2.88 15.28 -3.30
C PHE A 167 4.00 16.21 -2.83
N SER A 168 4.94 16.60 -3.71
CA SER A 168 5.94 17.64 -3.37
C SER A 168 5.31 19.04 -3.26
N SER A 169 4.17 19.29 -3.91
CA SER A 169 3.42 20.54 -3.79
C SER A 169 2.33 20.48 -2.70
N VAL A 170 2.07 19.30 -2.13
CA VAL A 170 1.07 19.09 -1.10
C VAL A 170 1.67 19.36 0.29
N ARG A 171 0.94 20.09 1.13
CA ARG A 171 1.32 20.28 2.53
C ARG A 171 1.35 18.94 3.28
N ARG A 172 2.47 18.66 3.95
CA ARG A 172 2.78 17.36 4.57
C ARG A 172 1.97 17.02 5.82
N ASP A 173 1.20 17.97 6.34
CA ASP A 173 0.28 17.78 7.46
C ASP A 173 -1.14 17.37 7.02
N LEU A 174 -1.46 17.47 5.72
CA LEU A 174 -2.77 17.10 5.18
C LEU A 174 -3.00 15.59 5.15
N ASN A 175 -4.25 15.21 5.42
CA ASN A 175 -4.76 13.85 5.43
C ASN A 175 -5.79 13.68 4.32
N PHE A 176 -5.63 12.68 3.45
CA PHE A 176 -6.61 12.33 2.43
C PHE A 176 -7.47 11.19 2.98
N ILE A 177 -8.68 11.55 3.41
CA ILE A 177 -9.66 10.68 4.02
C ILE A 177 -11.04 11.09 3.52
N ASP A 178 -11.63 10.25 2.68
CA ASP A 178 -13.04 10.40 2.27
C ASP A 178 -13.93 10.29 3.50
N HIS A 179 -14.82 11.26 3.74
CA HIS A 179 -15.62 11.29 4.96
C HIS A 179 -16.95 12.04 4.80
N THR A 180 -17.92 11.66 5.62
CA THR A 180 -19.20 12.34 5.80
C THR A 180 -19.72 12.14 7.23
N GLY A 181 -20.36 13.17 7.77
CA GLY A 181 -21.12 13.14 9.01
C GLY A 181 -22.58 12.71 8.79
N ASP A 182 -23.04 12.59 7.55
CA ASP A 182 -24.34 11.98 7.23
C ASP A 182 -24.21 10.46 7.27
N LEU A 183 -24.68 9.89 8.39
CA LEU A 183 -24.64 8.45 8.61
C LEU A 183 -25.71 7.70 7.81
N GLY A 184 -26.84 8.34 7.50
CA GLY A 184 -28.02 7.68 6.90
C GLY A 184 -28.35 6.33 7.55
N TRP A 185 -28.56 5.31 6.71
CA TRP A 185 -28.83 3.93 7.17
C TRP A 185 -27.68 3.29 7.95
N LYS A 186 -26.44 3.80 7.83
CA LYS A 186 -25.29 3.24 8.55
C LYS A 186 -25.40 3.47 10.06
N GLU A 187 -26.14 4.49 10.50
CA GLU A 187 -26.39 4.71 11.93
C GLU A 187 -27.00 3.46 12.58
N THR A 188 -28.08 2.95 11.99
CA THR A 188 -28.86 1.83 12.52
C THR A 188 -28.24 0.46 12.19
N ASP A 189 -27.49 0.33 11.08
CA ASP A 189 -26.82 -0.93 10.69
C ASP A 189 -25.43 -1.12 11.31
N ARG A 190 -24.69 -0.04 11.58
CA ARG A 190 -23.26 -0.13 11.93
C ARG A 190 -22.92 0.39 13.33
N PHE A 191 -23.48 1.54 13.71
CA PHE A 191 -23.06 2.23 14.94
C PHE A 191 -23.90 1.84 16.16
N GLN A 192 -25.23 1.74 16.01
CA GLN A 192 -26.13 1.31 17.07
C GLN A 192 -26.01 -0.18 17.43
N PRO A 193 -25.77 -1.11 16.48
CA PRO A 193 -25.49 -2.50 16.84
C PRO A 193 -24.17 -2.64 17.59
N ILE A 194 -24.16 -3.51 18.60
CA ILE A 194 -22.95 -3.86 19.34
C ILE A 194 -22.42 -5.17 18.77
N VAL A 195 -21.19 -5.13 18.28
CA VAL A 195 -20.52 -6.31 17.72
C VAL A 195 -19.28 -6.66 18.52
N VAL A 196 -18.94 -7.93 18.56
CA VAL A 196 -17.71 -8.42 19.21
C VAL A 196 -16.85 -9.07 18.15
N ASP A 197 -15.62 -8.59 17.98
CA ASP A 197 -14.64 -9.15 17.05
C ASP A 197 -13.82 -10.26 17.73
N PRO A 198 -14.02 -11.53 17.34
CA PRO A 198 -13.31 -12.65 17.95
C PRO A 198 -11.81 -12.64 17.64
N GLY A 199 -11.39 -11.95 16.57
CA GLY A 199 -9.99 -11.78 16.21
C GLY A 199 -9.15 -11.07 17.27
N LEU A 200 -9.78 -10.39 18.24
CA LEU A 200 -9.11 -9.72 19.34
C LEU A 200 -8.76 -10.63 20.53
N TYR A 201 -9.49 -11.74 20.75
CA TYR A 201 -9.34 -12.55 21.97
C TYR A 201 -9.42 -14.07 21.75
N LEU A 202 -9.91 -14.54 20.60
CA LEU A 202 -9.90 -15.97 20.25
C LEU A 202 -8.70 -16.32 19.38
N ALA A 203 -8.23 -17.55 19.55
CA ALA A 203 -7.13 -18.11 18.77
C ALA A 203 -7.54 -18.57 17.37
N ARG A 204 -8.80 -18.42 16.96
CA ARG A 204 -9.31 -18.82 15.63
C ARG A 204 -10.07 -17.66 14.99
N LYS A 205 -9.91 -17.52 13.68
CA LYS A 205 -10.68 -16.58 12.85
C LYS A 205 -12.15 -17.04 12.79
N SER A 206 -13.08 -16.15 13.11
CA SER A 206 -14.51 -16.34 12.89
C SER A 206 -15.16 -15.01 12.49
N GLN A 207 -16.40 -15.06 12.04
CA GLN A 207 -17.20 -13.85 11.83
C GLN A 207 -17.45 -13.14 13.17
N ILE A 208 -17.78 -11.84 13.08
CA ILE A 208 -18.18 -11.05 14.25
C ILE A 208 -19.44 -11.63 14.91
N PHE A 209 -19.53 -11.48 16.23
CA PHE A 209 -20.76 -11.77 16.97
C PHE A 209 -21.59 -10.51 17.13
N HIS A 210 -22.90 -10.63 16.99
CA HIS A 210 -23.85 -9.56 17.26
C HIS A 210 -24.43 -9.75 18.66
N ALA A 211 -24.39 -8.70 19.48
CA ALA A 211 -25.17 -8.68 20.70
C ALA A 211 -26.67 -8.58 20.37
N THR A 212 -27.51 -9.10 21.28
CA THR A 212 -28.97 -8.98 21.17
C THR A 212 -29.43 -7.53 21.33
N GLU A 213 -28.82 -6.82 22.28
CA GLU A 213 -29.14 -5.42 22.56
C GLU A 213 -28.35 -4.45 21.66
N LYS A 214 -28.97 -3.30 21.41
CA LYS A 214 -28.34 -2.17 20.70
C LYS A 214 -27.99 -1.06 21.70
N ARG A 215 -27.10 -0.16 21.29
CA ARG A 215 -26.82 1.10 22.01
C ARG A 215 -27.41 2.29 21.27
N ALA A 216 -27.64 3.38 22.00
CA ALA A 216 -27.90 4.68 21.39
C ALA A 216 -26.63 5.23 20.73
N THR A 217 -26.82 6.06 19.71
CA THR A 217 -25.73 6.84 19.09
C THR A 217 -25.14 7.80 20.13
N PRO A 218 -23.80 7.85 20.31
CA PRO A 218 -23.17 8.70 21.31
C PRO A 218 -23.41 10.18 21.01
N ASN A 219 -23.57 10.99 22.07
CA ASN A 219 -23.72 12.45 21.99
C ASN A 219 -22.47 13.21 22.50
N ALA A 220 -21.47 12.50 23.02
CA ALA A 220 -20.21 13.10 23.51
C ALA A 220 -19.24 13.50 22.39
N PHE A 221 -19.43 12.96 21.18
CA PHE A 221 -18.66 13.24 19.97
C PHE A 221 -19.52 13.00 18.74
N LYS A 222 -19.18 13.62 17.61
CA LYS A 222 -19.87 13.40 16.34
C LYS A 222 -19.25 12.21 15.61
N LEU A 223 -20.08 11.28 15.15
CA LEU A 223 -19.61 10.18 14.32
C LEU A 223 -19.43 10.62 12.88
N PHE A 224 -18.35 10.13 12.27
CA PHE A 224 -18.08 10.27 10.85
C PHE A 224 -17.80 8.89 10.25
N THR A 225 -18.16 8.74 8.99
CA THR A 225 -17.89 7.53 8.22
C THR A 225 -17.39 7.86 6.82
N GLY A 226 -16.72 6.92 6.15
CA GLY A 226 -16.21 7.12 4.80
C GLY A 226 -15.46 5.90 4.29
N SER A 227 -14.63 6.11 3.27
CA SER A 227 -13.77 5.06 2.72
C SER A 227 -12.82 4.50 3.80
N PRO A 228 -12.69 3.16 3.95
CA PRO A 228 -11.73 2.59 4.90
C PRO A 228 -10.28 2.79 4.44
N TRP A 229 -10.07 3.30 3.23
CA TRP A 229 -8.76 3.44 2.63
C TRP A 229 -8.27 4.87 2.75
N VAL A 230 -7.16 5.06 3.46
CA VAL A 230 -6.73 6.39 3.89
C VAL A 230 -5.28 6.67 3.51
N ILE A 231 -4.94 7.96 3.42
CA ILE A 231 -3.57 8.46 3.37
C ILE A 231 -3.43 9.47 4.51
N LEU A 232 -2.78 9.05 5.59
CA LEU A 232 -2.73 9.79 6.84
C LEU A 232 -1.36 10.46 7.02
N SER A 233 -1.34 11.70 7.45
CA SER A 233 -0.11 12.42 7.74
C SER A 233 0.55 11.86 9.01
N ARG A 234 1.88 11.94 9.05
CA ARG A 234 2.64 11.53 10.23
C ARG A 234 2.16 12.21 11.52
N PRO A 235 1.94 13.55 11.57
CA PRO A 235 1.48 14.21 12.80
C PRO A 235 0.14 13.68 13.32
N PHE A 236 -0.81 13.37 12.42
CA PHE A 236 -2.09 12.80 12.82
C PHE A 236 -1.95 11.37 13.39
N LEU A 237 -1.04 10.57 12.84
CA LEU A 237 -0.75 9.25 13.41
C LEU A 237 0.01 9.33 14.73
N GLU A 238 0.91 10.29 14.91
CA GLU A 238 1.53 10.57 16.21
C GLU A 238 0.47 10.90 17.26
N PHE A 239 -0.55 11.69 16.90
CA PHE A 239 -1.71 11.94 17.77
C PHE A 239 -2.48 10.66 18.11
N CYS A 240 -2.79 9.84 17.11
CA CYS A 240 -3.53 8.59 17.32
C CYS A 240 -2.77 7.58 18.21
N ILE A 241 -1.44 7.54 18.11
CA ILE A 241 -0.59 6.56 18.80
C ILE A 241 -0.14 7.06 20.17
N PHE A 242 0.34 8.30 20.27
CA PHE A 242 0.81 8.87 21.53
C PHE A 242 -0.35 9.39 22.38
N GLY A 243 -1.44 9.86 21.77
CA GLY A 243 -2.67 10.27 22.43
C GLY A 243 -2.42 11.29 23.54
N TRP A 244 -1.84 12.45 23.21
CA TRP A 244 -1.70 13.54 24.19
C TRP A 244 -3.06 14.11 24.63
N ASP A 245 -4.09 13.95 23.79
CA ASP A 245 -5.50 14.03 24.18
C ASP A 245 -6.11 12.62 24.31
N ASN A 246 -7.18 12.48 25.10
CA ASN A 246 -7.81 11.17 25.32
C ASN A 246 -8.79 10.75 24.19
N LEU A 247 -9.14 11.65 23.28
CA LEU A 247 -10.10 11.42 22.19
C LEU A 247 -9.77 10.17 21.34
N PRO A 248 -8.52 9.93 20.86
CA PRO A 248 -8.21 8.71 20.12
C PRO A 248 -8.48 7.43 20.92
N ARG A 249 -8.19 7.43 22.23
CA ARG A 249 -8.42 6.26 23.09
C ARG A 249 -9.91 6.04 23.35
N THR A 250 -10.63 7.10 23.66
CA THR A 250 -12.10 7.06 23.86
C THR A 250 -12.81 6.52 22.62
N LEU A 251 -12.44 7.05 21.44
CA LEU A 251 -13.00 6.58 20.18
C LEU A 251 -12.55 5.16 19.87
N LEU A 252 -11.30 4.78 20.16
CA LEU A 252 -10.84 3.41 19.95
C LEU A 252 -11.68 2.43 20.77
N MET A 253 -11.92 2.73 22.06
CA MET A 253 -12.80 1.95 22.93
C MET A 253 -14.20 1.81 22.33
N TYR A 254 -14.81 2.90 21.86
CA TYR A 254 -16.13 2.87 21.22
C TYR A 254 -16.15 1.99 19.96
N PHE A 255 -15.16 2.19 19.08
CA PHE A 255 -15.03 1.52 17.80
C PHE A 255 -14.63 0.04 17.93
N THR A 256 -14.16 -0.43 19.09
CA THR A 256 -13.94 -1.86 19.32
C THR A 256 -15.21 -2.70 19.10
N ASN A 257 -16.39 -2.12 19.35
CA ASN A 257 -17.69 -2.77 19.19
C ASN A 257 -18.57 -2.15 18.09
N VAL A 258 -17.97 -1.57 17.04
CA VAL A 258 -18.67 -1.03 15.86
C VAL A 258 -18.42 -1.94 14.66
N LYS A 259 -19.45 -2.28 13.89
CA LYS A 259 -19.31 -3.01 12.62
C LYS A 259 -18.56 -2.14 11.61
N LEU A 260 -17.61 -2.72 10.88
CA LEU A 260 -16.76 -2.00 9.91
C LEU A 260 -16.04 -0.80 10.53
N SER A 261 -15.42 -1.01 11.70
CA SER A 261 -14.84 0.07 12.52
C SER A 261 -13.80 0.93 11.79
N GLN A 262 -13.10 0.34 10.80
CA GLN A 262 -12.14 1.03 9.94
C GLN A 262 -12.76 2.16 9.10
N GLU A 263 -14.04 2.04 8.75
CA GLU A 263 -14.79 3.07 8.01
C GLU A 263 -15.27 4.21 8.90
N GLY A 264 -14.87 4.27 10.18
CA GLY A 264 -15.33 5.31 11.10
C GLY A 264 -14.33 5.79 12.14
N TYR A 265 -13.36 4.96 12.55
CA TYR A 265 -12.40 5.32 13.60
C TYR A 265 -11.59 6.58 13.26
N PHE A 266 -10.76 6.52 12.20
CA PHE A 266 -9.91 7.65 11.81
C PHE A 266 -10.73 8.90 11.43
N HIS A 267 -11.86 8.69 10.74
CA HIS A 267 -12.82 9.72 10.35
C HIS A 267 -13.35 10.48 11.57
N SER A 268 -13.78 9.76 12.60
CA SER A 268 -14.31 10.37 13.81
C SER A 268 -13.20 11.01 14.65
N VAL A 269 -12.01 10.41 14.73
CA VAL A 269 -10.88 11.00 15.46
C VAL A 269 -10.47 12.33 14.82
N ILE A 270 -10.23 12.36 13.52
CA ILE A 270 -9.70 13.54 12.83
C ILE A 270 -10.70 14.71 12.85
N CYS A 271 -12.00 14.43 12.71
CA CYS A 271 -13.03 15.47 12.65
C CYS A 271 -13.48 15.99 14.02
N ASN A 272 -13.22 15.26 15.10
CA ASN A 272 -13.47 15.73 16.47
C ASN A 272 -12.21 16.34 17.13
N ALA A 273 -11.03 16.23 16.52
CA ALA A 273 -9.79 16.82 17.01
C ALA A 273 -9.61 18.25 16.44
N PRO A 274 -9.66 19.33 17.26
CA PRO A 274 -9.57 20.70 16.77
C PRO A 274 -8.30 21.01 15.98
N GLU A 275 -7.18 20.38 16.36
CA GLU A 275 -5.86 20.54 15.72
C GLU A 275 -5.77 19.89 14.33
N PHE A 276 -6.60 18.88 14.03
CA PHE A 276 -6.56 18.16 12.76
C PHE A 276 -7.75 18.40 11.85
N LYS A 277 -8.88 18.91 12.37
CA LYS A 277 -10.10 19.15 11.58
C LYS A 277 -9.82 19.89 10.27
N ASN A 278 -8.99 20.94 10.32
CA ASN A 278 -8.62 21.77 9.16
C ASN A 278 -7.53 21.16 8.25
N THR A 279 -7.04 19.95 8.56
CA THR A 279 -6.06 19.21 7.75
C THR A 279 -6.70 18.02 7.02
N THR A 280 -8.04 17.99 6.94
CA THR A 280 -8.82 16.87 6.43
C THR A 280 -9.26 17.14 4.99
N VAL A 281 -8.61 16.51 4.01
CA VAL A 281 -8.97 16.57 2.59
C VAL A 281 -9.94 15.42 2.28
N ASN A 282 -11.12 15.74 1.78
CA ASN A 282 -12.20 14.78 1.56
C ASN A 282 -12.04 14.01 0.24
N GLY A 283 -11.26 12.94 0.29
CA GLY A 283 -11.03 12.02 -0.84
C GLY A 283 -9.94 11.02 -0.50
N ASP A 284 -9.97 9.84 -1.12
CA ASP A 284 -9.05 8.73 -0.82
C ASP A 284 -8.05 8.40 -1.95
N LEU A 285 -8.14 9.14 -3.07
CA LEU A 285 -7.34 8.94 -4.28
C LEU A 285 -7.43 7.52 -4.87
N ARG A 286 -8.56 6.83 -4.67
CA ARG A 286 -8.80 5.48 -5.21
C ARG A 286 -9.90 5.46 -6.26
N TYR A 287 -9.61 4.75 -7.36
CA TYR A 287 -10.63 4.37 -8.32
C TYR A 287 -11.33 3.10 -7.86
N ILE A 288 -12.64 3.20 -7.63
CA ILE A 288 -13.50 2.13 -7.14
C ILE A 288 -14.81 2.17 -7.91
N VAL A 289 -15.25 1.00 -8.40
CA VAL A 289 -16.57 0.86 -9.03
C VAL A 289 -17.49 0.06 -8.11
N TRP A 290 -18.68 0.60 -7.87
CA TRP A 290 -19.69 -0.01 -7.01
C TRP A 290 -20.90 -0.47 -7.84
N ASP A 291 -21.57 -1.51 -7.33
CA ASP A 291 -22.95 -1.83 -7.74
C ASP A 291 -23.88 -0.63 -7.45
N ASN A 292 -25.04 -0.58 -8.12
CA ASN A 292 -26.11 0.36 -7.78
C ASN A 292 -27.39 -0.39 -7.39
N PRO A 293 -27.80 -0.38 -6.10
CA PRO A 293 -27.15 0.27 -4.97
C PRO A 293 -25.84 -0.43 -4.54
N PRO A 294 -24.91 0.27 -3.85
CA PRO A 294 -23.65 -0.32 -3.40
C PRO A 294 -23.87 -1.52 -2.48
N LYS A 295 -23.17 -2.62 -2.76
CA LYS A 295 -23.08 -3.79 -1.88
C LYS A 295 -21.94 -3.63 -0.87
N MET A 296 -21.69 -4.67 -0.05
CA MET A 296 -20.63 -4.65 0.97
C MET A 296 -19.21 -4.51 0.41
N GLU A 297 -18.96 -4.99 -0.80
CA GLU A 297 -17.67 -4.90 -1.46
C GLU A 297 -17.82 -4.31 -2.87
N PRO A 298 -16.81 -3.56 -3.34
CA PRO A 298 -16.82 -3.02 -4.70
C PRO A 298 -16.63 -4.12 -5.73
N LEU A 299 -16.97 -3.81 -6.98
CA LEU A 299 -16.82 -4.71 -8.11
C LEU A 299 -15.34 -4.99 -8.40
N PHE A 300 -15.09 -6.19 -8.92
CA PHE A 300 -13.76 -6.55 -9.41
C PHE A 300 -13.49 -5.87 -10.75
N LEU A 301 -12.40 -5.13 -10.81
CA LEU A 301 -11.94 -4.42 -12.00
C LEU A 301 -11.29 -5.39 -12.98
N ASN A 302 -11.49 -5.14 -14.26
CA ASN A 302 -10.96 -5.95 -15.35
C ASN A 302 -10.60 -5.05 -16.56
N ALA A 303 -10.13 -5.67 -17.64
CA ALA A 303 -9.62 -4.97 -18.82
C ALA A 303 -10.64 -4.02 -19.48
N SER A 304 -11.95 -4.27 -19.36
CA SER A 304 -12.97 -3.38 -19.96
C SER A 304 -13.04 -2.00 -19.30
N LEU A 305 -12.58 -1.88 -18.05
CA LEU A 305 -12.54 -0.62 -17.29
C LEU A 305 -11.16 0.05 -17.35
N TYR A 306 -10.23 -0.48 -18.15
CA TYR A 306 -8.85 0.00 -18.18
C TYR A 306 -8.75 1.49 -18.53
N ASP A 307 -9.44 1.94 -19.58
CA ASP A 307 -9.38 3.34 -19.99
C ASP A 307 -9.98 4.27 -18.93
N GLN A 308 -11.06 3.85 -18.26
CA GLN A 308 -11.65 4.61 -17.17
C GLN A 308 -10.70 4.73 -15.97
N MET A 309 -9.98 3.66 -15.63
CA MET A 309 -8.94 3.70 -14.61
C MET A 309 -7.85 4.71 -14.99
N VAL A 310 -7.35 4.64 -16.22
CA VAL A 310 -6.29 5.52 -16.74
C VAL A 310 -6.71 6.99 -16.77
N GLU A 311 -7.98 7.29 -17.03
CA GLU A 311 -8.49 8.67 -17.08
C GLU A 311 -8.96 9.20 -15.71
N SER A 312 -9.04 8.35 -14.68
CA SER A 312 -9.61 8.73 -13.38
C SER A 312 -8.81 9.77 -12.58
N GLY A 313 -7.50 9.90 -12.85
CA GLY A 313 -6.59 10.68 -12.02
C GLY A 313 -6.42 10.14 -10.59
N ALA A 314 -6.83 8.90 -10.32
CA ALA A 314 -6.60 8.24 -9.04
C ALA A 314 -5.16 7.72 -8.92
N ALA A 315 -4.66 7.62 -7.69
CA ALA A 315 -3.34 7.04 -7.42
C ALA A 315 -3.37 5.51 -7.37
N PHE A 316 -4.47 4.93 -6.89
CA PHE A 316 -4.65 3.49 -6.77
C PHE A 316 -6.03 3.07 -7.26
N ALA A 317 -6.22 1.77 -7.50
CA ALA A 317 -7.49 1.19 -7.88
C ALA A 317 -7.77 -0.09 -7.10
N ARG A 318 -9.05 -0.43 -6.95
CA ARG A 318 -9.49 -1.71 -6.36
C ARG A 318 -10.92 -2.12 -6.80
N GLN A 319 -11.27 -3.40 -6.76
CA GLN A 319 -10.41 -4.55 -6.38
C GLN A 319 -10.04 -5.41 -7.57
N PHE A 320 -8.90 -6.10 -7.51
CA PHE A 320 -8.43 -6.97 -8.60
C PHE A 320 -8.40 -8.44 -8.19
N HIS A 321 -8.83 -9.32 -9.10
CA HIS A 321 -8.60 -10.76 -8.96
C HIS A 321 -7.11 -11.08 -9.11
N LEU A 322 -6.67 -12.17 -8.47
CA LEU A 322 -5.33 -12.71 -8.68
C LEU A 322 -5.11 -12.99 -10.18
N ASN A 323 -3.95 -12.57 -10.70
CA ASN A 323 -3.54 -12.78 -12.10
C ASN A 323 -4.54 -12.26 -13.15
N ASN A 324 -5.34 -11.24 -12.82
CA ASN A 324 -6.19 -10.60 -13.82
C ASN A 324 -5.31 -9.93 -14.91
N PRO A 325 -5.59 -10.13 -16.21
CA PRO A 325 -4.80 -9.55 -17.31
C PRO A 325 -4.68 -8.02 -17.24
N VAL A 326 -5.64 -7.33 -16.62
CA VAL A 326 -5.58 -5.87 -16.46
C VAL A 326 -4.38 -5.42 -15.60
N LEU A 327 -3.91 -6.26 -14.67
CA LEU A 327 -2.73 -5.97 -13.86
C LEU A 327 -1.47 -5.95 -14.74
N ASP A 328 -1.40 -6.83 -15.74
CA ASP A 328 -0.29 -6.85 -16.70
C ASP A 328 -0.36 -5.64 -17.64
N MET A 329 -1.57 -5.22 -18.02
CA MET A 329 -1.78 -3.98 -18.78
C MET A 329 -1.29 -2.75 -18.00
N ILE A 330 -1.61 -2.67 -16.70
CA ILE A 330 -1.14 -1.59 -15.82
C ILE A 330 0.39 -1.63 -15.71
N ASP A 331 0.98 -2.82 -15.48
CA ASP A 331 2.43 -2.99 -15.38
C ASP A 331 3.16 -2.51 -16.64
N GLU A 332 2.66 -2.87 -17.82
CA GLU A 332 3.29 -2.52 -19.09
C GLU A 332 3.09 -1.06 -19.48
N LYS A 333 1.84 -0.60 -19.44
CA LYS A 333 1.42 0.66 -20.07
C LYS A 333 1.50 1.86 -19.13
N ILE A 334 1.39 1.65 -17.82
CA ILE A 334 1.43 2.71 -16.81
C ILE A 334 2.75 2.69 -16.06
N LEU A 335 3.12 1.53 -15.51
CA LEU A 335 4.29 1.41 -14.62
C LEU A 335 5.58 1.13 -15.39
N HIS A 336 5.48 0.75 -16.67
CA HIS A 336 6.59 0.39 -17.54
C HIS A 336 7.56 -0.64 -16.93
N ARG A 337 7.01 -1.57 -16.15
CA ARG A 337 7.76 -2.55 -15.39
C ARG A 337 7.63 -3.95 -15.98
N GLY A 338 8.67 -4.75 -15.80
CA GLY A 338 8.61 -6.18 -16.12
C GLY A 338 8.00 -6.99 -14.99
N SER A 339 7.54 -8.20 -15.31
CA SER A 339 7.07 -9.16 -14.30
C SER A 339 8.15 -9.40 -13.23
N HIS A 340 7.75 -9.39 -11.96
CA HIS A 340 8.64 -9.60 -10.80
C HIS A 340 9.79 -8.59 -10.63
N ARG A 341 9.75 -7.43 -11.29
CA ARG A 341 10.75 -6.35 -11.13
C ARG A 341 10.15 -5.17 -10.41
N ALA A 342 10.95 -4.33 -9.75
CA ALA A 342 10.45 -3.07 -9.20
C ALA A 342 10.01 -2.12 -10.33
N THR A 343 9.04 -1.24 -10.05
CA THR A 343 8.69 -0.16 -10.98
C THR A 343 9.90 0.76 -11.19
N PRO A 344 10.35 0.96 -12.44
CA PRO A 344 11.49 1.82 -12.71
C PRO A 344 11.15 3.28 -12.42
N GLY A 345 11.93 3.92 -11.57
CA GLY A 345 11.96 5.37 -11.38
C GLY A 345 13.27 5.97 -11.88
N MET A 346 13.45 7.28 -11.71
CA MET A 346 14.70 7.97 -12.07
C MET A 346 15.92 7.44 -11.30
N TRP A 347 15.68 6.83 -10.13
CA TRP A 347 16.71 6.17 -9.34
C TRP A 347 17.26 4.89 -9.99
N CYS A 348 16.61 4.29 -10.98
CA CYS A 348 17.10 3.08 -11.67
C CYS A 348 18.05 3.47 -12.83
N THR A 349 19.34 3.18 -12.71
CA THR A 349 20.37 3.57 -13.71
C THR A 349 20.87 2.41 -14.57
N GLY A 350 20.41 1.18 -14.30
CA GLY A 350 20.81 0.01 -15.07
C GLY A 350 20.32 0.10 -16.52
N ARG A 351 21.15 -0.39 -17.45
CA ARG A 351 20.79 -0.41 -18.87
C ARG A 351 19.57 -1.32 -19.07
N ARG A 352 18.49 -0.77 -19.62
CA ARG A 352 17.28 -1.54 -19.95
C ARG A 352 17.63 -2.62 -20.98
N SER A 353 17.52 -3.88 -20.58
CA SER A 353 17.63 -5.03 -21.46
C SER A 353 16.62 -6.10 -21.04
N TRP A 354 16.38 -7.08 -21.91
CA TRP A 354 15.44 -8.16 -21.60
C TRP A 354 15.87 -8.94 -20.34
N TRP A 355 17.18 -9.15 -20.17
CA TRP A 355 17.75 -10.02 -19.14
C TRP A 355 18.19 -9.27 -17.88
N VAL A 356 18.34 -7.95 -17.94
CA VAL A 356 18.86 -7.14 -16.84
C VAL A 356 17.77 -6.25 -16.28
N ASP A 357 17.56 -6.33 -14.96
CA ASP A 357 16.68 -5.42 -14.25
C ASP A 357 17.34 -4.02 -14.19
N PRO A 358 16.72 -2.96 -14.77
CA PRO A 358 17.27 -1.61 -14.70
C PRO A 358 17.44 -1.09 -13.26
N CYS A 359 16.68 -1.64 -12.31
CA CYS A 359 16.74 -1.27 -10.89
C CYS A 359 17.74 -2.10 -10.07
N SER A 360 18.53 -2.96 -10.74
CA SER A 360 19.69 -3.64 -10.12
C SER A 360 20.90 -2.72 -9.91
N GLN A 361 20.89 -1.56 -10.56
CA GLN A 361 21.84 -0.46 -10.34
C GLN A 361 21.06 0.81 -10.05
N TRP A 362 21.52 1.58 -9.08
CA TRP A 362 20.82 2.78 -8.62
C TRP A 362 21.66 4.06 -8.71
N GLY A 363 20.97 5.16 -8.99
CA GLY A 363 21.48 6.51 -9.01
C GLY A 363 21.10 7.29 -7.75
N ASP A 364 20.85 8.58 -7.93
CA ASP A 364 20.34 9.43 -6.86
C ASP A 364 18.85 9.13 -6.61
N VAL A 365 18.52 8.73 -5.39
CA VAL A 365 17.15 8.41 -4.96
C VAL A 365 16.37 9.66 -4.56
N ASN A 366 16.97 10.85 -4.64
CA ASN A 366 16.35 12.14 -4.33
C ASN A 366 15.81 12.86 -5.57
N ILE A 367 16.08 12.33 -6.77
CA ILE A 367 15.58 12.86 -8.03
C ILE A 367 14.39 12.03 -8.46
N VAL A 368 13.29 12.70 -8.81
CA VAL A 368 12.07 12.08 -9.34
C VAL A 368 11.81 12.61 -10.74
N LYS A 369 11.31 11.76 -11.63
CA LYS A 369 10.91 12.14 -12.98
C LYS A 369 9.43 11.79 -13.21
N PRO A 370 8.52 12.77 -13.19
CA PRO A 370 7.11 12.51 -13.45
C PRO A 370 6.91 11.99 -14.88
N GLY A 371 6.01 11.03 -15.01
CA GLY A 371 5.44 10.53 -16.25
C GLY A 371 4.06 11.14 -16.55
N PRO A 372 3.35 10.61 -17.56
CA PRO A 372 2.07 11.17 -18.01
C PRO A 372 0.97 11.16 -16.95
N GLN A 373 0.96 10.17 -16.05
CA GLN A 373 -0.09 10.05 -15.03
C GLN A 373 0.02 11.09 -13.91
N ALA A 374 1.21 11.65 -13.68
CA ALA A 374 1.39 12.75 -12.72
C ALA A 374 0.45 13.92 -13.01
N LYS A 375 0.24 14.27 -14.28
CA LYS A 375 -0.63 15.39 -14.67
C LYS A 375 -2.10 15.15 -14.32
N LYS A 376 -2.58 13.92 -14.47
CA LYS A 376 -3.96 13.57 -14.13
C LYS A 376 -4.15 13.56 -12.61
N LEU A 377 -3.20 12.97 -11.90
CA LEU A 377 -3.19 12.99 -10.44
C LEU A 377 -3.12 14.42 -9.89
N GLU A 378 -2.30 15.28 -10.48
CA GLU A 378 -2.19 16.70 -10.12
C GLU A 378 -3.55 17.41 -10.25
N GLY A 379 -4.28 17.18 -11.36
CA GLY A 379 -5.63 17.71 -11.53
C GLY A 379 -6.60 17.23 -10.44
N SER A 380 -6.61 15.93 -10.13
CA SER A 380 -7.47 15.38 -9.07
C SER A 380 -7.10 15.91 -7.68
N VAL A 381 -5.81 16.00 -7.37
CA VAL A 381 -5.33 16.56 -6.09
C VAL A 381 -5.66 18.05 -5.99
N ALA A 382 -5.47 18.83 -7.06
CA ALA A 382 -5.84 20.25 -7.08
C ALA A 382 -7.33 20.44 -6.81
N ASN A 383 -8.21 19.67 -7.47
CA ASN A 383 -9.66 19.74 -7.23
C ASN A 383 -10.03 19.43 -5.76
N LEU A 384 -9.38 18.42 -5.16
CA LEU A 384 -9.58 18.09 -3.75
C LEU A 384 -9.09 19.21 -2.82
N LEU A 385 -7.96 19.84 -3.15
CA LEU A 385 -7.41 20.96 -2.39
C LEU A 385 -8.27 22.23 -2.53
N ASP A 386 -8.91 22.46 -3.67
CA ASP A 386 -9.86 23.57 -3.86
C ASP A 386 -11.13 23.37 -3.03
N GLY A 387 -11.67 22.14 -3.00
CA GLY A 387 -12.76 21.78 -2.10
C GLY A 387 -12.39 21.92 -0.61
N TRP A 388 -11.15 21.57 -0.27
CA TRP A 388 -10.59 21.80 1.07
C TRP A 388 -10.47 23.30 1.39
N ASN A 389 -9.84 24.11 0.52
CA ASN A 389 -9.64 25.55 0.73
C ASN A 389 -10.96 26.31 0.89
N SER A 390 -12.01 25.89 0.18
CA SER A 390 -13.34 26.48 0.27
C SER A 390 -14.14 26.05 1.52
N GLN A 391 -13.60 25.15 2.35
CA GLN A 391 -14.23 24.58 3.54
C GLN A 391 -15.60 23.93 3.29
N THR A 392 -15.89 23.60 2.04
CA THR A 392 -17.21 23.11 1.61
C THR A 392 -17.48 21.68 2.04
N ASN A 393 -16.44 20.86 2.22
CA ASN A 393 -16.57 19.42 2.43
C ASN A 393 -15.79 18.89 3.65
N GLN A 394 -15.31 19.78 4.53
CA GLN A 394 -14.49 19.39 5.70
C GLN A 394 -15.35 19.09 6.92
N CYS A 395 -15.33 17.83 7.37
CA CYS A 395 -15.95 17.37 8.60
C CYS A 395 -17.41 17.85 8.76
N GLN A 396 -18.15 17.82 7.65
CA GLN A 396 -19.57 18.13 7.57
C GLN A 396 -20.41 16.89 7.79
#